data_AF-B0ES19-F1
#
_entry.id   AF-B0ES19-F1
#
_cell.length_a   1.000
_cell.length_b   1.000
_cell.length_c   1.000
_cell.angle_alpha   90.00
_cell.angle_beta   90.00
_cell.angle_gamma   90.00
#
_symmetry.space_group_name_H-M   'P 1'
#
loop_
_entity.id
_entity.type
_entity.pdbx_description
1 polymer ?
#
loop_
_entity_poly.entity_id
_entity_poly.type
_entity_poly.pdbx_seq_one_letter_code
_entity_poly.pdbx_strand_id
1 'polypeptide(L)'
;MFEIFVELLVKSNCRIDDTHFNSRKYCEYYCLRDVLVLREGFLKYRQMVQTHLHLDCVCYASLSSMAYAFFVNNCFVKDAIFEYTGVVREYIKQAVHGGRNMTSENKKHYITDEIVDFDACSLYPSAIVRLYLPMGAPNQMFHPIEWYLEHLMDEQQFEPSETKFISYFIVTIVITKINKKRKMPIIIKKIKGINHYVNEETTMIVDSIYLQDLIKYQEIKFKMVQGVYWKGSKVGLFKEKIKEIYRIRKEMKQVNDPAEIIFKLVMNSSYGKTIQKPIKEEKKFFRGRNKMIILETPLRRCHCWGTNS
;
A
#
# COMPACT_ATOMS: atom_id res chain seq x y z
N MET A 1 -32.09 -18.76 15.43
CA MET A 1 -31.03 -19.53 14.74
C MET A 1 -31.50 -20.95 14.42
N PHE A 2 -32.07 -21.69 15.37
CA PHE A 2 -32.64 -23.03 15.13
C PHE A 2 -33.86 -23.01 14.17
N GLU A 3 -34.77 -22.04 14.30
CA GLU A 3 -35.93 -21.91 13.41
C GLU A 3 -35.54 -21.71 11.94
N ILE A 4 -34.57 -20.82 11.67
CA ILE A 4 -34.01 -20.58 10.34
C ILE A 4 -33.42 -21.87 9.76
N PHE A 5 -32.75 -22.68 10.58
CA PHE A 5 -32.20 -23.96 10.16
C PHE A 5 -33.30 -24.95 9.75
N VAL A 6 -34.36 -25.07 10.54
CA VAL A 6 -35.50 -25.95 10.24
C VAL A 6 -36.23 -25.50 8.96
N GLU A 7 -36.45 -24.20 8.79
CA GLU A 7 -37.02 -23.64 7.55
C GLU A 7 -36.18 -23.98 6.31
N LEU A 8 -34.85 -23.89 6.43
CA LEU A 8 -33.93 -24.22 5.35
C LEU A 8 -33.95 -25.71 5.02
N LEU A 9 -34.08 -26.60 6.01
CA LEU A 9 -34.23 -28.04 5.79
C LEU A 9 -35.50 -28.38 5.01
N VAL A 10 -36.60 -27.68 5.29
CA VAL A 10 -37.86 -27.82 4.53
C VAL A 10 -37.69 -27.28 3.11
N LYS A 11 -37.15 -26.07 2.97
CA LYS A 11 -36.97 -25.39 1.67
C LYS A 11 -35.99 -26.11 0.74
N SER A 12 -35.02 -26.83 1.29
CA SER A 12 -34.05 -27.65 0.56
C SER A 12 -34.48 -29.11 0.40
N ASN A 13 -35.69 -29.49 0.84
CA ASN A 13 -36.20 -30.86 0.80
C ASN A 13 -35.26 -31.88 1.46
N CYS A 14 -34.63 -31.47 2.57
CA CYS A 14 -33.67 -32.26 3.32
C CYS A 14 -34.25 -32.81 4.64
N ARG A 15 -35.36 -32.26 5.13
CA ARG A 15 -36.03 -32.75 6.34
C ARG A 15 -36.61 -34.16 6.10
N ILE A 16 -36.40 -35.07 7.05
CA ILE A 16 -36.98 -36.41 7.04
C ILE A 16 -38.18 -36.44 8.00
N ASP A 17 -37.98 -35.96 9.23
CA ASP A 17 -39.02 -35.83 10.26
C ASP A 17 -38.73 -34.65 11.20
N ASP A 18 -39.36 -34.59 12.38
CA ASP A 18 -39.20 -33.51 13.35
C ASP A 18 -37.81 -33.46 14.00
N THR A 19 -37.08 -34.57 13.98
CA THR A 19 -35.80 -34.76 14.67
C THR A 19 -34.65 -35.17 13.74
N HIS A 20 -34.94 -35.61 12.51
CA HIS A 20 -33.96 -36.09 11.54
C HIS A 20 -34.00 -35.31 10.22
N PHE A 21 -32.84 -35.21 9.59
CA PHE A 21 -32.68 -34.68 8.24
C PHE A 21 -31.58 -35.43 7.48
N ASN A 22 -31.64 -35.37 6.15
CA ASN A 22 -30.65 -35.95 5.27
C ASN A 22 -29.45 -35.01 5.14
N SER A 23 -28.40 -35.28 5.93
CA SER A 23 -27.18 -34.49 5.94
C SER A 23 -26.47 -34.45 4.59
N ARG A 24 -26.49 -35.55 3.82
CA ARG A 24 -25.88 -35.61 2.49
C ARG A 24 -26.57 -34.67 1.50
N LYS A 25 -27.91 -34.72 1.41
CA LYS A 25 -28.69 -33.81 0.54
C LYS A 25 -28.51 -32.36 0.96
N TYR A 26 -28.43 -32.10 2.27
CA TYR A 26 -28.19 -30.76 2.79
C TYR A 26 -26.80 -30.25 2.38
N CYS A 27 -25.75 -31.07 2.50
CA CYS A 27 -24.42 -30.73 2.00
C CYS A 27 -24.41 -30.49 0.48
N GLU A 28 -25.05 -31.34 -0.32
CA GLU A 28 -25.16 -31.17 -1.77
C GLU A 28 -25.85 -29.84 -2.14
N TYR A 29 -26.92 -29.48 -1.43
CA TYR A 29 -27.61 -28.20 -1.60
C TYR A 29 -26.70 -27.00 -1.32
N TYR A 30 -25.98 -27.00 -0.19
CA TYR A 30 -25.08 -25.90 0.17
C TYR A 30 -23.88 -25.79 -0.76
N CYS A 31 -23.25 -26.91 -1.12
CA CYS A 31 -22.17 -26.92 -2.09
C CYS A 31 -22.59 -26.31 -3.43
N LEU A 32 -23.80 -26.63 -3.91
CA LEU A 32 -24.35 -26.01 -5.12
C LEU A 32 -24.57 -24.51 -4.95
N ARG A 33 -25.14 -24.09 -3.81
CA ARG A 33 -25.38 -22.67 -3.52
C ARG A 33 -24.09 -21.87 -3.44
N ASP A 34 -23.05 -22.38 -2.81
CA ASP A 34 -21.76 -21.70 -2.68
C ASP A 34 -21.14 -21.44 -4.07
N VAL A 35 -21.16 -22.44 -4.95
CA VAL A 35 -20.63 -22.30 -6.32
C VAL A 35 -21.49 -21.34 -7.15
N LEU A 36 -22.82 -21.39 -7.01
CA LEU A 36 -23.73 -20.48 -7.71
C LEU A 36 -23.54 -19.03 -7.25
N VAL A 37 -23.48 -18.78 -5.95
CA VAL A 37 -23.26 -17.43 -5.39
C VAL A 37 -21.90 -16.89 -5.83
N LEU A 38 -20.86 -17.73 -5.81
CA LEU A 38 -19.54 -17.35 -6.32
C LEU A 38 -19.59 -16.98 -7.81
N ARG A 39 -20.25 -17.79 -8.65
CA ARG A 39 -20.38 -17.52 -10.09
C ARG A 39 -21.12 -16.22 -10.35
N GLU A 40 -22.31 -16.05 -9.78
CA GLU A 40 -23.15 -14.86 -10.02
C GLU A 40 -22.47 -13.61 -9.48
N GLY A 41 -21.90 -13.68 -8.27
CA GLY A 41 -21.12 -12.59 -7.68
C GLY A 41 -19.90 -12.21 -8.53
N PHE A 42 -19.17 -13.20 -9.05
CA PHE A 42 -18.01 -12.97 -9.92
C PHE A 42 -18.41 -12.37 -11.27
N LEU A 43 -19.48 -12.84 -11.90
CA LEU A 43 -19.99 -12.28 -13.15
C LEU A 43 -20.43 -10.83 -12.96
N LYS A 44 -21.12 -10.52 -11.86
CA LYS A 44 -21.50 -9.16 -11.53
C LYS A 44 -20.28 -8.27 -11.28
N TYR A 45 -19.28 -8.76 -10.54
CA TYR A 45 -18.00 -8.09 -10.35
C TYR A 45 -17.29 -7.81 -11.67
N ARG A 46 -17.17 -8.81 -12.56
CA ARG A 46 -16.56 -8.65 -13.89
C ARG A 46 -17.27 -7.59 -14.71
N GLN A 47 -18.61 -7.60 -14.74
CA GLN A 47 -19.40 -6.58 -15.41
C GLN A 47 -19.08 -5.18 -14.88
N MET A 48 -19.09 -4.98 -13.56
CA MET A 48 -18.77 -3.69 -12.95
C MET A 48 -17.34 -3.22 -13.29
N VAL A 49 -16.35 -4.12 -13.27
CA VAL A 49 -14.97 -3.81 -13.67
C VAL A 49 -14.90 -3.38 -15.15
N GLN A 50 -15.57 -4.10 -16.05
CA GLN A 50 -15.60 -3.76 -17.47
C GLN A 50 -16.28 -2.41 -17.73
N THR A 51 -17.40 -2.15 -17.05
CA THR A 51 -18.15 -0.89 -17.17
C THR A 51 -17.36 0.30 -16.66
N HIS A 52 -16.70 0.17 -15.50
CA HIS A 52 -16.14 1.31 -14.79
C HIS A 52 -14.64 1.52 -14.99
N LEU A 53 -13.88 0.46 -15.22
CA LEU A 53 -12.42 0.52 -15.35
C LEU A 53 -11.95 0.17 -16.77
N HIS A 54 -12.85 -0.31 -17.64
CA HIS A 54 -12.52 -0.79 -18.99
C HIS A 54 -11.43 -1.87 -19.00
N LEU A 55 -11.46 -2.73 -17.98
CA LEU A 55 -10.57 -3.87 -17.82
C LEU A 55 -11.39 -5.16 -17.72
N ASP A 56 -10.74 -6.29 -17.97
CA ASP A 56 -11.33 -7.60 -17.66
C ASP A 56 -10.62 -8.22 -16.47
N CYS A 57 -11.36 -8.47 -15.38
CA CYS A 57 -10.77 -8.98 -14.15
C CYS A 57 -10.16 -10.38 -14.31
N VAL A 58 -10.58 -11.17 -15.31
CA VAL A 58 -10.00 -12.51 -15.55
C VAL A 58 -8.58 -12.45 -16.10
N CYS A 59 -8.14 -11.30 -16.62
CA CYS A 59 -6.77 -11.10 -17.10
C CYS A 59 -5.76 -10.88 -15.96
N TYR A 60 -6.23 -10.83 -14.70
CA TYR A 60 -5.40 -10.48 -13.55
C TYR A 60 -5.55 -11.51 -12.44
N ALA A 61 -4.43 -11.92 -11.84
CA ALA A 61 -4.43 -12.89 -10.75
C ALA A 61 -5.07 -12.33 -9.45
N SER A 62 -5.10 -11.01 -9.29
CA SER A 62 -5.72 -10.35 -8.15
C SER A 62 -6.21 -8.94 -8.47
N LEU A 63 -7.10 -8.44 -7.62
CA LEU A 63 -7.56 -7.04 -7.67
C LEU A 63 -6.38 -6.06 -7.60
N SER A 64 -5.37 -6.34 -6.78
CA SER A 64 -4.21 -5.45 -6.70
C SER A 64 -3.38 -5.43 -7.98
N SER A 65 -3.24 -6.56 -8.70
CA SER A 65 -2.60 -6.54 -10.03
C SER A 65 -3.43 -5.78 -11.07
N MET A 66 -4.76 -5.92 -11.03
CA MET A 66 -5.67 -5.17 -11.90
C MET A 66 -5.61 -3.66 -11.62
N ALA A 67 -5.63 -3.26 -10.34
CA ALA A 67 -5.50 -1.87 -9.93
C ALA A 67 -4.15 -1.27 -10.36
N TYR A 68 -3.07 -2.04 -10.23
CA TYR A 68 -1.76 -1.60 -10.71
C TYR A 68 -1.76 -1.39 -12.23
N ALA A 69 -2.29 -2.34 -13.01
CA ALA A 69 -2.42 -2.20 -14.46
C ALA A 69 -3.27 -0.98 -14.85
N PHE A 70 -4.36 -0.73 -14.12
CA PHE A 70 -5.17 0.47 -14.30
C PHE A 70 -4.34 1.75 -14.16
N PHE A 71 -3.54 1.89 -13.09
CA PHE A 71 -2.71 3.09 -12.89
C PHE A 71 -1.51 3.17 -13.84
N VAL A 72 -0.92 2.04 -14.23
CA VAL A 72 0.14 2.01 -15.24
C VAL A 72 -0.36 2.59 -16.56
N ASN A 73 -1.51 2.11 -17.04
CA ASN A 73 -2.08 2.51 -18.34
C ASN A 73 -2.58 3.97 -18.33
N ASN A 74 -3.07 4.45 -17.18
CA ASN A 74 -3.71 5.76 -17.10
C ASN A 74 -2.80 6.88 -16.57
N CYS A 75 -1.74 6.55 -15.81
CA CYS A 75 -0.94 7.54 -15.10
C CYS A 75 0.57 7.30 -15.29
N PHE A 76 1.08 6.14 -14.84
CA PHE A 76 2.53 6.00 -14.59
C PHE A 76 3.38 6.12 -15.86
N VAL A 77 2.94 5.48 -16.96
CA VAL A 77 3.64 5.56 -18.25
C VAL A 77 3.59 6.96 -18.83
N LYS A 78 2.49 7.71 -18.58
CA LYS A 78 2.27 9.05 -19.14
C LYS A 78 3.04 10.13 -18.38
N ASP A 79 3.26 9.95 -17.08
CA ASP A 79 3.92 10.90 -16.17
C ASP A 79 5.43 10.65 -15.96
N ALA A 80 6.05 9.78 -16.77
CA ALA A 80 7.45 9.36 -16.59
C ALA A 80 7.76 8.91 -15.15
N ILE A 81 6.87 8.13 -14.54
CA ILE A 81 7.14 7.45 -13.27
C ILE A 81 7.96 6.20 -13.56
N PHE A 82 9.17 6.14 -12.98
CA PHE A 82 10.13 5.07 -13.23
C PHE A 82 9.97 3.91 -12.23
N GLU A 83 10.11 2.69 -12.73
CA GLU A 83 10.34 1.51 -11.88
C GLU A 83 11.83 1.42 -11.53
N TYR A 84 12.13 1.42 -10.23
CA TYR A 84 13.50 1.24 -9.75
C TYR A 84 13.83 -0.25 -9.56
N THR A 85 15.06 -0.63 -9.89
CA THR A 85 15.57 -1.99 -9.65
C THR A 85 16.91 -1.96 -8.90
N GLY A 86 17.40 -3.13 -8.48
CA GLY A 86 18.74 -3.29 -7.88
C GLY A 86 18.97 -2.48 -6.60
N VAL A 87 20.18 -1.94 -6.48
CA VAL A 87 20.68 -1.25 -5.27
C VAL A 87 19.88 0.02 -4.97
N VAL A 88 19.52 0.80 -5.99
CA VAL A 88 18.72 2.03 -5.83
C VAL A 88 17.36 1.70 -5.20
N ARG A 89 16.67 0.67 -5.71
CA ARG A 89 15.40 0.23 -5.15
C ARG A 89 15.54 -0.23 -3.69
N GLU A 90 16.55 -1.03 -3.37
CA GLU A 90 16.73 -1.49 -1.98
C GLU A 90 17.14 -0.36 -1.03
N TYR A 91 17.82 0.69 -1.50
CA TYR A 91 18.05 1.90 -0.71
C TYR A 91 16.76 2.67 -0.44
N ILE A 92 16.01 3.02 -1.50
CA ILE A 92 14.73 3.77 -1.41
C ILE A 92 13.74 3.04 -0.49
N LYS A 93 13.62 1.72 -0.65
CA LYS A 93 12.71 0.88 0.13
C LYS A 93 12.98 0.91 1.64
N GLN A 94 14.21 1.23 2.08
CA GLN A 94 14.50 1.32 3.50
C GLN A 94 13.88 2.54 4.18
N ALA A 95 13.56 3.59 3.42
CA ALA A 95 12.80 4.75 3.89
C ALA A 95 11.28 4.47 3.98
N VAL A 96 10.80 3.37 3.41
CA VAL A 96 9.38 3.02 3.45
C VAL A 96 9.06 2.38 4.80
N HIS A 97 8.26 3.10 5.58
CA HIS A 97 7.71 2.64 6.85
C HIS A 97 6.21 2.36 6.73
N GLY A 98 5.72 1.38 7.49
CA GLY A 98 4.30 1.08 7.58
C GLY A 98 3.53 2.13 8.40
N GLY A 99 2.22 1.94 8.54
CA GLY A 99 1.39 2.76 9.41
C GLY A 99 1.90 2.75 10.85
N ARG A 100 1.96 3.93 11.48
CA ARG A 100 2.33 4.08 12.88
C ARG A 100 1.17 3.62 13.77
N ASN A 101 1.39 2.53 14.50
CA ASN A 101 0.47 2.06 15.53
C ASN A 101 1.16 2.15 16.89
N MET A 102 0.63 3.01 17.76
CA MET A 102 1.19 3.21 19.08
C MET A 102 0.15 3.80 20.04
N THR A 103 0.33 3.51 21.32
CA THR A 103 -0.32 4.22 22.41
C THR A 103 0.64 5.28 22.97
N SER A 104 0.11 6.20 23.78
CA SER A 104 0.93 7.16 24.51
C SER A 104 1.99 6.41 25.35
N GLU A 105 3.25 6.82 25.21
CA GLU A 105 4.42 6.22 25.86
C GLU A 105 4.67 4.74 25.53
N ASN A 106 4.00 4.20 24.49
CA ASN A 106 3.98 2.77 24.15
C ASN A 106 3.57 1.86 25.33
N LYS A 107 2.70 2.35 26.21
CA LYS A 107 2.19 1.60 27.37
C LYS A 107 0.73 1.20 27.15
N LYS A 108 0.30 0.13 27.82
CA LYS A 108 -1.13 -0.20 27.92
C LYS A 108 -1.81 0.85 28.79
N HIS A 109 -2.93 1.38 28.31
CA HIS A 109 -3.76 2.31 29.07
C HIS A 109 -5.04 1.60 29.50
N TYR A 110 -5.51 1.91 30.70
CA TYR A 110 -6.83 1.51 31.19
C TYR A 110 -7.62 2.80 31.41
N ILE A 111 -8.71 2.96 30.66
CA ILE A 111 -9.52 4.18 30.64
C ILE A 111 -10.96 3.76 30.89
N THR A 112 -11.59 4.38 31.89
CA THR A 112 -13.01 4.16 32.25
C THR A 112 -13.92 5.27 31.73
N ASP A 113 -13.33 6.37 31.28
CA ASP A 113 -14.04 7.51 30.70
C ASP A 113 -14.48 7.24 29.25
N GLU A 114 -15.34 8.11 28.72
CA GLU A 114 -15.77 8.06 27.33
C GLU A 114 -14.59 8.32 26.37
N ILE A 115 -14.52 7.52 25.30
CA ILE A 115 -13.49 7.63 24.27
C ILE A 115 -14.14 8.05 22.97
N VAL A 116 -13.56 9.05 22.31
CA VAL A 116 -13.92 9.44 20.94
C VAL A 116 -12.92 8.82 19.97
N ASP A 117 -13.43 8.11 18.96
CA ASP A 117 -12.63 7.52 17.89
C ASP A 117 -12.70 8.40 16.63
N PHE A 118 -11.53 8.73 16.08
CA PHE A 118 -11.38 9.54 14.87
C PHE A 118 -10.67 8.71 13.79
N ASP A 119 -11.41 8.33 12.75
CA ASP A 119 -10.85 7.66 11.58
C ASP A 119 -10.68 8.61 10.39
N ALA A 120 -9.51 8.55 9.76
CA ALA A 120 -9.21 9.39 8.60
C ALA A 120 -9.82 8.78 7.34
N CYS A 121 -10.68 9.53 6.65
CA CYS A 121 -11.26 9.09 5.39
C CYS A 121 -10.19 8.96 4.30
N SER A 122 -9.89 7.72 3.88
CA SER A 122 -8.98 7.42 2.77
C SER A 122 -7.60 8.09 2.93
N LEU A 123 -6.93 7.87 4.06
CA LEU A 123 -5.66 8.51 4.42
C LEU A 123 -4.59 8.49 3.31
N TYR A 124 -4.26 7.32 2.76
CA TYR A 124 -3.23 7.21 1.71
C TYR A 124 -3.62 7.89 0.38
N PRO A 125 -4.84 7.69 -0.18
CA PRO A 125 -5.30 8.48 -1.31
C PRO A 125 -5.23 9.99 -1.09
N SER A 126 -5.67 10.46 0.08
CA SER A 126 -5.59 11.87 0.49
C SER A 126 -4.14 12.38 0.52
N ALA A 127 -3.20 11.56 1.00
CA ALA A 127 -1.78 11.88 1.00
C ALA A 127 -1.19 11.96 -0.41
N ILE A 128 -1.56 11.07 -1.33
CA ILE A 128 -1.14 11.12 -2.75
C ILE A 128 -1.60 12.42 -3.40
N VAL A 129 -2.84 12.84 -3.14
CA VAL A 129 -3.40 14.08 -3.67
C VAL A 129 -2.69 15.30 -3.10
N ARG A 130 -2.25 15.23 -1.84
CA ARG A 130 -1.55 16.31 -1.15
C ARG A 130 -0.08 16.43 -1.57
N LEU A 131 0.68 15.33 -1.56
CA LEU A 131 2.14 15.40 -1.47
C LEU A 131 2.88 15.46 -2.82
N TYR A 132 2.21 15.19 -3.94
CA TYR A 132 2.83 15.02 -5.26
C TYR A 132 3.97 13.96 -5.26
N LEU A 133 4.30 13.40 -6.43
CA LEU A 133 5.41 12.43 -6.53
C LEU A 133 6.59 13.03 -7.31
N PRO A 134 7.84 12.72 -6.95
CA PRO A 134 8.98 13.12 -7.78
C PRO A 134 8.98 12.39 -9.12
N MET A 135 9.41 13.07 -10.18
CA MET A 135 9.58 12.50 -11.52
C MET A 135 11.06 12.14 -11.76
N GLY A 136 11.31 11.17 -12.64
CA GLY A 136 12.67 10.90 -13.11
C GLY A 136 13.50 10.00 -12.21
N ALA A 137 14.77 9.82 -12.58
CA ALA A 137 15.75 9.05 -11.81
C ALA A 137 16.38 9.90 -10.68
N PRO A 138 16.70 9.28 -9.53
CA PRO A 138 17.41 9.95 -8.46
C PRO A 138 18.85 10.30 -8.85
N ASN A 139 19.35 11.39 -8.28
CA ASN A 139 20.75 11.81 -8.30
C ASN A 139 21.37 11.52 -6.93
N GLN A 140 22.67 11.27 -6.88
CA GLN A 140 23.40 11.09 -5.62
C GLN A 140 23.58 12.44 -4.90
N MET A 141 23.47 12.43 -3.57
CA MET A 141 23.70 13.64 -2.75
C MET A 141 25.19 13.85 -2.47
N PHE A 142 25.68 15.08 -2.68
CA PHE A 142 27.07 15.50 -2.45
C PHE A 142 27.22 16.79 -1.64
N HIS A 143 26.14 17.57 -1.49
CA HIS A 143 26.14 18.78 -0.66
C HIS A 143 25.79 18.49 0.81
N PRO A 144 26.03 19.44 1.73
CA PRO A 144 25.49 19.36 3.08
C PRO A 144 23.95 19.32 3.09
N ILE A 145 23.36 18.76 4.14
CA ILE A 145 21.90 18.57 4.22
C ILE A 145 21.13 19.90 4.21
N GLU A 146 21.73 20.96 4.75
CA GLU A 146 21.18 22.32 4.78
C GLU A 146 20.91 22.83 3.36
N TRP A 147 21.83 22.60 2.43
CA TRP A 147 21.65 22.96 1.02
C TRP A 147 20.44 22.24 0.41
N TYR A 148 20.25 20.97 0.71
CA TYR A 148 19.08 20.22 0.22
C TYR A 148 17.78 20.73 0.80
N LEU A 149 17.75 21.10 2.08
CA LEU A 149 16.56 21.67 2.73
C LEU A 149 16.23 23.06 2.18
N GLU A 150 17.24 23.89 1.93
CA GLU A 150 17.09 25.22 1.33
C GLU A 150 16.51 25.14 -0.07
N HIS A 151 16.94 24.17 -0.89
CA HIS A 151 16.49 24.02 -2.28
C HIS A 151 15.32 23.05 -2.47
N LEU A 152 14.80 22.45 -1.39
CA LEU A 152 13.65 21.56 -1.41
C LEU A 152 12.38 22.35 -1.72
N MET A 153 11.68 21.93 -2.77
CA MET A 153 10.38 22.43 -3.19
C MET A 153 9.35 22.34 -2.08
N ASP A 154 8.47 23.33 -2.02
CA ASP A 154 7.36 23.32 -1.06
C ASP A 154 6.39 22.17 -1.34
N GLU A 155 5.60 21.80 -0.34
CA GLU A 155 4.72 20.64 -0.40
C GLU A 155 3.77 20.68 -1.61
N GLN A 156 3.15 21.84 -1.87
CA GLN A 156 2.21 22.04 -2.98
C GLN A 156 2.88 22.58 -4.26
N GLN A 157 4.21 22.77 -4.27
CA GLN A 157 4.92 23.26 -5.44
C GLN A 157 5.01 22.14 -6.50
N PHE A 158 4.56 22.45 -7.71
CA PHE A 158 4.53 21.52 -8.84
C PHE A 158 5.74 21.68 -9.77
N GLU A 159 6.04 22.91 -10.17
CA GLU A 159 7.19 23.26 -11.03
C GLU A 159 8.37 23.76 -10.20
N PRO A 160 9.61 23.47 -10.60
CA PRO A 160 10.79 24.01 -9.93
C PRO A 160 10.88 25.53 -10.13
N SER A 161 11.49 26.22 -9.17
CA SER A 161 11.94 27.60 -9.30
C SER A 161 13.46 27.66 -9.26
N GLU A 162 14.03 28.85 -9.49
CA GLU A 162 15.48 29.08 -9.43
C GLU A 162 16.10 28.66 -8.10
N THR A 163 15.40 28.86 -6.99
CA THR A 163 15.87 28.53 -5.64
C THR A 163 15.30 27.22 -5.10
N LYS A 164 14.18 26.74 -5.65
CA LYS A 164 13.44 25.59 -5.14
C LYS A 164 13.21 24.58 -6.26
N PHE A 165 14.20 23.72 -6.51
CA PHE A 165 14.21 22.79 -7.64
C PHE A 165 14.39 21.32 -7.25
N ILE A 166 14.54 21.01 -5.96
CA ILE A 166 14.62 19.63 -5.45
C ILE A 166 13.22 19.17 -5.09
N SER A 167 12.68 18.19 -5.80
CA SER A 167 11.31 17.73 -5.61
C SER A 167 11.15 16.78 -4.43
N TYR A 168 12.17 15.97 -4.15
CA TYR A 168 12.18 15.00 -3.05
C TYR A 168 13.60 14.53 -2.76
N PHE A 169 13.86 14.02 -1.54
CA PHE A 169 15.10 13.30 -1.25
C PHE A 169 14.88 12.19 -0.23
N ILE A 170 15.81 11.23 -0.21
CA ILE A 170 15.93 10.17 0.78
C ILE A 170 17.36 10.13 1.30
N VAL A 171 17.52 10.19 2.61
CA VAL A 171 18.81 10.36 3.27
C VAL A 171 18.97 9.43 4.46
N THR A 172 20.16 8.86 4.60
CA THR A 172 20.60 8.15 5.79
C THR A 172 21.15 9.17 6.78
N ILE A 173 20.57 9.23 7.97
CA ILE A 173 20.97 10.11 9.06
C ILE A 173 21.38 9.31 10.29
N VAL A 174 22.31 9.85 11.05
CA VAL A 174 22.62 9.41 12.43
C VAL A 174 22.11 10.48 13.37
N ILE A 175 21.08 10.18 14.14
CA ILE A 175 20.56 11.07 15.18
C ILE A 175 21.54 11.03 16.36
N THR A 176 22.10 12.18 16.72
CA THR A 176 23.13 12.35 17.76
C THR A 176 22.60 13.04 19.00
N LYS A 177 21.41 13.66 18.94
CA LYS A 177 20.74 14.26 20.09
C LYS A 177 19.26 14.42 19.83
N ILE A 178 18.44 14.33 20.87
CA ILE A 178 17.00 14.57 20.82
C ILE A 178 16.67 15.63 21.85
N ASN A 179 16.38 16.86 21.42
CA ASN A 179 16.14 17.96 22.37
C ASN A 179 14.71 17.93 22.92
N LYS A 180 13.76 17.30 22.22
CA LYS A 180 12.37 17.21 22.65
C LYS A 180 11.85 15.77 22.65
N LYS A 181 11.64 15.24 23.85
CA LYS A 181 11.01 13.94 24.03
C LYS A 181 9.49 14.04 23.86
N ARG A 182 8.90 13.08 23.17
CA ARG A 182 7.44 12.99 22.97
C ARG A 182 6.89 11.75 23.66
N LYS A 183 5.66 11.85 24.18
CA LYS A 183 4.92 10.66 24.63
C LYS A 183 4.60 9.74 23.46
N MET A 184 4.34 10.31 22.29
CA MET A 184 4.26 9.57 21.02
C MET A 184 5.47 9.94 20.16
N PRO A 185 6.64 9.33 20.40
CA PRO A 185 7.82 9.56 19.57
C PRO A 185 7.59 9.15 18.12
N ILE A 186 8.33 9.78 17.22
CA ILE A 186 8.33 9.47 15.80
C ILE A 186 9.66 8.90 15.33
N ILE A 187 10.72 8.86 16.14
CA ILE A 187 11.98 8.17 15.79
C ILE A 187 11.74 6.65 15.80
N ILE A 188 12.15 5.97 14.73
CA ILE A 188 12.02 4.51 14.59
C ILE A 188 13.36 3.83 14.84
N LYS A 189 13.36 2.85 15.74
CA LYS A 189 14.45 1.90 15.97
C LYS A 189 13.97 0.49 15.68
N LYS A 190 14.64 -0.21 14.77
CA LYS A 190 14.30 -1.61 14.46
C LYS A 190 14.92 -2.54 15.51
N ILE A 191 14.08 -3.25 16.26
CA ILE A 191 14.50 -4.27 17.23
C ILE A 191 13.91 -5.60 16.78
N LYS A 192 14.77 -6.58 16.47
CA LYS A 192 14.34 -7.90 15.96
C LYS A 192 13.38 -7.82 14.75
N GLY A 193 13.60 -6.85 13.87
CA GLY A 193 12.78 -6.63 12.66
C GLY A 193 11.46 -5.88 12.89
N ILE A 194 11.15 -5.51 14.12
CA ILE A 194 9.95 -4.75 14.49
C ILE A 194 10.31 -3.27 14.66
N ASN A 195 9.45 -2.37 14.15
CA ASN A 195 9.64 -0.94 14.33
C ASN A 195 9.20 -0.53 15.75
N HIS A 196 10.12 0.02 16.54
CA HIS A 196 9.82 0.64 17.83
C HIS A 196 9.93 2.16 17.71
N TYR A 197 8.92 2.87 18.20
CA TYR A 197 8.92 4.32 18.27
C TYR A 197 9.54 4.77 19.59
N VAL A 198 10.69 5.46 19.55
CA VAL A 198 11.54 5.70 20.74
C VAL A 198 11.98 7.16 20.85
N ASN A 199 12.46 7.56 22.03
CA ASN A 199 13.16 8.84 22.23
C ASN A 199 14.67 8.59 22.42
N GLU A 200 15.25 7.82 21.50
CA GLU A 200 16.65 7.37 21.56
C GLU A 200 17.39 7.68 20.27
N GLU A 201 18.69 7.92 20.39
CA GLU A 201 19.61 8.05 19.26
C GLU A 201 19.64 6.76 18.44
N THR A 202 19.67 6.92 17.11
CA THR A 202 19.67 5.80 16.17
C THR A 202 20.06 6.30 14.78
N THR A 203 20.44 5.36 13.92
CA THR A 203 20.55 5.58 12.48
C THR A 203 19.20 5.30 11.82
N MET A 204 18.79 6.17 10.90
CA MET A 204 17.55 6.02 10.14
C MET A 204 17.79 6.39 8.68
N ILE A 205 17.02 5.78 7.78
CA ILE A 205 16.89 6.22 6.40
C ILE A 205 15.50 6.86 6.32
N VAL A 206 15.46 8.15 6.00
CA VAL A 206 14.24 8.97 6.03
C VAL A 206 14.10 9.72 4.73
N ASP A 207 12.85 10.01 4.35
CA ASP A 207 12.58 10.96 3.28
C ASP A 207 12.59 12.41 3.81
N SER A 208 12.47 13.36 2.87
CA SER A 208 12.49 14.79 3.17
C SER A 208 11.36 15.24 4.10
N ILE A 209 10.17 14.64 3.99
CA ILE A 209 9.01 14.99 4.83
C ILE A 209 9.26 14.51 6.25
N TYR A 210 9.70 13.26 6.40
CA TYR A 210 9.94 12.67 7.70
C TYR A 210 11.13 13.32 8.42
N LEU A 211 12.16 13.73 7.67
CA LEU A 211 13.26 14.52 8.24
C LEU A 211 12.75 15.85 8.80
N GLN A 212 11.91 16.58 8.06
CA GLN A 212 11.30 17.82 8.54
C GLN A 212 10.47 17.59 9.81
N ASP A 213 9.69 16.50 9.86
CA ASP A 213 8.92 16.13 11.05
C ASP A 213 9.83 15.85 12.26
N LEU A 214 10.93 15.14 12.06
CA LEU A 214 11.90 14.86 13.12
C LEU A 214 12.53 16.15 13.68
N ILE A 215 12.89 17.08 12.79
CA ILE A 215 13.43 18.40 13.16
C ILE A 215 12.37 19.21 13.91
N LYS A 216 11.15 19.28 13.40
CA LYS A 216 10.06 20.10 13.95
C LYS A 216 9.52 19.56 15.27
N TYR A 217 9.28 18.25 15.36
CA TYR A 217 8.54 17.67 16.47
C TYR A 217 9.44 17.12 17.57
N GLN A 218 10.64 16.63 17.25
CA GLN A 218 11.58 16.09 18.25
C GLN A 218 12.89 16.88 18.36
N GLU A 219 13.06 17.93 17.55
CA GLU A 219 14.21 18.86 17.61
C GLU A 219 15.53 18.09 17.61
N ILE A 220 15.65 17.13 16.70
CA ILE A 220 16.83 16.27 16.60
C ILE A 220 18.07 17.07 16.18
N LYS A 221 19.24 16.65 16.67
CA LYS A 221 20.53 16.91 16.02
C LYS A 221 20.97 15.63 15.34
N PHE A 222 21.53 15.75 14.15
CA PHE A 222 21.87 14.58 13.35
C PHE A 222 23.04 14.88 12.42
N LYS A 223 23.64 13.82 11.87
CA LYS A 223 24.64 13.87 10.81
C LYS A 223 24.11 13.15 9.58
N MET A 224 24.27 13.75 8.40
CA MET A 224 24.02 13.07 7.13
C MET A 224 25.16 12.09 6.83
N VAL A 225 24.81 10.90 6.33
CA VAL A 225 25.79 9.88 5.90
C VAL A 225 25.83 9.78 4.38
N GLN A 226 24.67 9.53 3.76
CA GLN A 226 24.52 9.38 2.31
C GLN A 226 23.06 9.61 1.93
N GLY A 227 22.80 9.89 0.66
CA GLY A 227 21.43 10.02 0.19
C GLY A 227 21.30 10.18 -1.31
N VAL A 228 20.05 10.22 -1.75
CA VAL A 228 19.66 10.45 -3.13
C VAL A 228 18.54 11.49 -3.19
N TYR A 229 18.47 12.24 -4.28
CA TYR A 229 17.48 13.29 -4.46
C TYR A 229 16.95 13.38 -5.90
N TRP A 230 15.74 13.91 -6.05
CA TRP A 230 15.10 14.17 -7.33
C TRP A 230 15.04 15.67 -7.56
N LYS A 231 15.20 16.08 -8.83
CA LYS A 231 15.14 17.47 -9.26
C LYS A 231 14.04 17.64 -10.31
N GLY A 232 13.55 18.87 -10.45
CA GLY A 232 12.57 19.23 -11.45
C GLY A 232 11.13 18.99 -10.99
N SER A 233 10.22 19.01 -11.96
CA SER A 233 8.78 19.01 -11.72
C SER A 233 8.29 17.72 -11.06
N LYS A 234 7.17 17.84 -10.36
CA LYS A 234 6.48 16.69 -9.75
C LYS A 234 5.42 16.12 -10.69
N VAL A 235 4.85 14.98 -10.31
CA VAL A 235 3.88 14.23 -11.11
C VAL A 235 2.44 14.67 -10.83
N GLY A 236 1.67 14.96 -11.89
CA GLY A 236 0.30 15.46 -11.81
C GLY A 236 -0.81 14.43 -12.07
N LEU A 237 -0.72 13.57 -13.10
CA LEU A 237 -1.87 12.75 -13.51
C LEU A 237 -2.25 11.71 -12.46
N PHE A 238 -1.30 11.17 -11.70
CA PHE A 238 -1.64 10.23 -10.63
C PHE A 238 -2.54 10.86 -9.56
N LYS A 239 -2.25 12.10 -9.15
CA LYS A 239 -3.08 12.88 -8.23
C LYS A 239 -4.48 13.12 -8.82
N GLU A 240 -4.56 13.56 -10.07
CA GLU A 240 -5.84 13.85 -10.70
C GLU A 240 -6.69 12.58 -10.90
N LYS A 241 -6.05 11.46 -11.26
CA LYS A 241 -6.75 10.17 -11.37
C LYS A 241 -7.27 9.66 -10.02
N ILE A 242 -6.53 9.84 -8.93
CA ILE A 242 -7.03 9.50 -7.58
C ILE A 242 -8.23 10.37 -7.20
N LYS A 243 -8.23 11.67 -7.50
CA LYS A 243 -9.39 12.55 -7.27
C LYS A 243 -10.61 12.10 -8.07
N GLU A 244 -10.42 11.76 -9.34
CA GLU A 244 -11.48 11.24 -10.22
C GLU A 244 -12.11 9.98 -9.65
N ILE A 245 -11.30 8.98 -9.30
CA ILE A 245 -11.77 7.73 -8.68
C ILE A 245 -12.53 8.00 -7.38
N TYR A 246 -12.00 8.89 -6.53
CA TYR A 246 -12.62 9.24 -5.26
C TYR A 246 -14.01 9.88 -5.46
N ARG A 247 -14.14 10.76 -6.46
CA ARG A 247 -15.43 11.37 -6.83
C ARG A 247 -16.43 10.32 -7.30
N ILE A 248 -16.05 9.45 -8.24
CA ILE A 248 -16.93 8.39 -8.75
C ILE A 248 -17.38 7.47 -7.61
N ARG A 249 -16.46 7.08 -6.71
CA ARG A 249 -16.81 6.29 -5.53
C ARG A 249 -17.83 6.98 -4.64
N LYS A 250 -17.71 8.29 -4.44
CA LYS A 250 -18.65 9.08 -3.63
C LYS A 250 -20.05 9.07 -4.24
N GLU A 251 -20.14 9.25 -5.57
CA GLU A 251 -21.40 9.19 -6.32
C GLU A 251 -22.06 7.80 -6.19
N MET A 252 -21.29 6.72 -6.36
CA MET A 252 -21.78 5.34 -6.20
C MET A 252 -22.28 5.06 -4.79
N LYS A 253 -21.55 5.54 -3.78
CA LYS A 253 -21.95 5.38 -2.38
C LYS A 253 -23.28 6.08 -2.08
N GLN A 254 -23.56 7.21 -2.74
CA GLN A 254 -24.84 7.92 -2.56
C GLN A 254 -26.03 7.13 -3.10
N VAL A 255 -25.83 6.35 -4.17
CA VAL A 255 -26.88 5.53 -4.79
C VAL A 255 -26.85 4.07 -4.32
N ASN A 256 -26.06 3.74 -3.28
CA ASN A 256 -25.83 2.38 -2.79
C ASN A 256 -25.39 1.37 -3.87
N ASP A 257 -24.62 1.82 -4.85
CA ASP A 257 -24.06 0.95 -5.88
C ASP A 257 -22.85 0.18 -5.31
N PRO A 258 -22.84 -1.17 -5.36
CA PRO A 258 -21.74 -1.99 -4.88
C PRO A 258 -20.40 -1.74 -5.60
N ALA A 259 -20.40 -1.10 -6.76
CA ALA A 259 -19.18 -0.69 -7.47
C ALA A 259 -18.29 0.25 -6.63
N GLU A 260 -18.82 0.94 -5.60
CA GLU A 260 -17.99 1.75 -4.68
C GLU A 260 -16.85 0.94 -4.04
N ILE A 261 -17.11 -0.35 -3.76
CA ILE A 261 -16.13 -1.27 -3.16
C ILE A 261 -14.96 -1.49 -4.13
N ILE A 262 -15.22 -1.60 -5.43
CA ILE A 262 -14.18 -1.77 -6.45
C ILE A 262 -13.25 -0.56 -6.42
N PHE A 263 -13.82 0.65 -6.46
CA PHE A 263 -13.02 1.89 -6.42
C PHE A 263 -12.26 2.06 -5.10
N LYS A 264 -12.86 1.69 -3.96
CA LYS A 264 -12.17 1.67 -2.67
C LYS A 264 -10.93 0.79 -2.72
N LEU A 265 -11.06 -0.43 -3.25
CA LEU A 265 -9.97 -1.40 -3.30
C LEU A 265 -8.91 -1.04 -4.34
N VAL A 266 -9.30 -0.46 -5.49
CA VAL A 266 -8.37 0.07 -6.50
C VAL A 266 -7.53 1.19 -5.91
N MET A 267 -8.14 2.17 -5.24
CA MET A 267 -7.42 3.25 -4.56
C MET A 267 -6.44 2.71 -3.51
N ASN A 268 -6.89 1.78 -2.67
CA ASN A 268 -6.02 1.21 -1.62
C ASN A 268 -4.92 0.31 -2.18
N SER A 269 -5.12 -0.31 -3.34
CA SER A 269 -4.09 -1.14 -3.99
C SER A 269 -3.02 -0.32 -4.70
N SER A 270 -3.30 0.94 -5.03
CA SER A 270 -2.40 1.83 -5.79
C SER A 270 -1.04 1.97 -5.11
N TYR A 271 -1.02 2.25 -3.80
CA TYR A 271 0.22 2.42 -3.04
C TYR A 271 0.88 1.08 -2.69
N GLY A 272 0.11 0.04 -2.38
CA GLY A 272 0.68 -1.24 -1.92
C GLY A 272 1.55 -1.90 -2.99
N LYS A 273 1.19 -1.71 -4.26
CA LYS A 273 1.93 -2.25 -5.40
C LYS A 273 3.19 -1.46 -5.74
N THR A 274 3.21 -0.14 -5.52
CA THR A 274 4.42 0.68 -5.77
C THR A 274 5.54 0.42 -4.77
N ILE A 275 5.23 -0.14 -3.59
CA ILE A 275 6.20 -0.51 -2.55
C ILE A 275 6.39 -2.02 -2.38
N GLN A 276 6.01 -2.83 -3.38
CA GLN A 276 6.00 -4.28 -3.27
C GLN A 276 7.40 -4.83 -2.90
N LYS A 277 7.44 -5.72 -1.90
CA LYS A 277 8.67 -6.44 -1.50
C LYS A 277 9.19 -7.27 -2.68
N PRO A 278 10.52 -7.42 -2.81
CA PRO A 278 11.09 -8.23 -3.89
C PRO A 278 10.66 -9.68 -3.71
N ILE A 279 10.30 -10.32 -4.82
CA ILE A 279 10.06 -11.77 -4.83
C ILE A 279 11.43 -12.43 -4.82
N LYS A 280 11.78 -13.10 -3.71
CA LYS A 280 13.11 -13.69 -3.50
C LYS A 280 13.18 -15.15 -3.92
N GLU A 281 12.06 -15.85 -3.87
CA GLU A 281 11.97 -17.29 -4.03
C GLU A 281 10.77 -17.63 -4.90
N GLU A 282 10.91 -18.71 -5.66
CA GLU A 282 9.84 -19.34 -6.41
C GLU A 282 9.67 -20.77 -5.89
N LYS A 283 8.43 -21.15 -5.57
CA LYS A 283 8.08 -22.53 -5.19
C LYS A 283 7.49 -23.23 -6.39
N LYS A 284 8.07 -24.37 -6.78
CA LYS A 284 7.61 -25.21 -7.88
C LYS A 284 7.07 -26.52 -7.33
N PHE A 285 5.86 -26.86 -7.76
CA PHE A 285 5.17 -28.08 -7.37
C PHE A 285 5.28 -29.11 -8.49
N PHE A 286 5.86 -30.27 -8.19
CA PHE A 286 5.99 -31.38 -9.13
C PHE A 286 5.14 -32.55 -8.65
N ARG A 287 4.31 -33.08 -9.55
CA ARG A 287 3.56 -34.31 -9.28
C ARG A 287 4.44 -35.51 -9.54
N GLY A 288 4.96 -36.15 -8.49
CA GLY A 288 5.59 -37.46 -8.58
C GLY A 288 4.56 -38.58 -8.61
N ARG A 289 4.99 -39.82 -8.91
CA ARG A 289 4.09 -40.99 -8.98
C ARG A 289 3.34 -41.26 -7.67
N ASN A 290 3.99 -41.04 -6.51
CA ASN A 290 3.43 -41.37 -5.20
C ASN A 290 3.33 -40.18 -4.22
N LYS A 291 4.01 -39.05 -4.49
CA LYS A 291 4.04 -37.86 -3.62
C LYS A 291 4.21 -36.58 -4.43
N MET A 292 3.68 -35.48 -3.89
CA MET A 292 3.95 -34.14 -4.38
C MET A 292 5.34 -33.71 -3.89
N ILE A 293 6.19 -33.24 -4.80
CA ILE A 293 7.53 -32.71 -4.48
C ILE A 293 7.46 -31.18 -4.59
N ILE A 294 7.97 -30.50 -3.57
CA ILE A 294 8.03 -29.03 -3.52
C ILE A 294 9.51 -28.65 -3.62
N LEU A 295 9.87 -27.88 -4.65
CA LEU A 295 11.21 -27.30 -4.78
C LEU A 295 11.13 -25.79 -4.56
N GLU A 296 11.94 -25.28 -3.65
CA GLU A 296 12.09 -23.84 -3.41
C GLU A 296 13.40 -23.38 -4.04
N THR A 297 13.32 -22.48 -5.01
CA THR A 297 14.49 -21.97 -5.74
C THR A 297 14.60 -20.46 -5.56
N PRO A 298 15.78 -19.92 -5.21
CA PRO A 298 16.01 -18.47 -5.21
C PRO A 298 15.79 -17.89 -6.61
N LEU A 299 15.01 -16.81 -6.72
CA LEU A 299 14.81 -16.09 -7.96
C LEU A 299 16.08 -15.27 -8.28
N ARG A 300 16.93 -15.80 -9.17
CA ARG A 300 18.00 -15.03 -9.81
C ARG A 300 17.42 -14.21 -10.97
N ARG A 301 16.72 -13.10 -10.71
CA ARG A 301 16.39 -12.13 -11.77
C ARG A 301 17.45 -11.04 -11.85
N CYS A 302 18.55 -11.32 -12.54
CA CYS A 302 19.27 -10.27 -13.27
C CYS A 302 18.51 -10.04 -14.57
N HIS A 303 17.59 -9.07 -14.61
CA HIS A 303 17.19 -8.49 -15.90
C HIS A 303 18.23 -7.42 -16.25
N CYS A 304 19.41 -7.87 -16.68
CA CYS A 304 20.21 -7.08 -17.59
C CYS A 304 19.50 -7.18 -18.94
N TRP A 305 18.72 -6.15 -19.30
CA TRP A 305 18.40 -5.93 -20.71
C TRP A 305 19.68 -5.46 -21.39
N GLY A 306 20.56 -6.43 -21.69
CA GLY A 306 21.63 -6.24 -22.65
C GLY A 306 20.99 -6.25 -24.03
N THR A 307 20.96 -5.09 -24.67
CA THR A 307 20.71 -4.98 -26.09
C THR A 307 21.84 -5.70 -26.82
N ASN A 308 21.57 -6.90 -27.31
CA ASN A 308 22.36 -7.50 -28.39
C ASN A 308 21.76 -7.02 -29.71
N SER A 309 22.29 -5.90 -30.20
CA SER A 309 22.47 -5.56 -31.61
C SER A 309 23.04 -4.15 -31.71
#